data_AF-A0A841KEW9-F1
#
_entry.id   AF-A0A841KEW9-F1
#
_cell.length_a   1.000
_cell.length_b   1.000
_cell.length_c   1.000
_cell.angle_alpha   90.00
_cell.angle_beta   90.00
_cell.angle_gamma   90.00
#
_symmetry.space_group_name_H-M   'P 1'
#
loop_
_entity.id
_entity.type
_entity.pdbx_description
1 polymer ?
#
loop_
_entity_poly.entity_id
_entity_poly.type
_entity_poly.pdbx_seq_one_letter_code
_entity_poly.pdbx_strand_id
1 'polypeptide(L)' 'MSDFFYLIPLSLGLGCIGLAVFLWSLRGGQYEDLDGAAERVITDEDVPILPQRHSASRQG' A
#
# COMPACT_ATOMS: atom_id res chain seq x y z
N MET A 1 -4.52 41.15 16.98
CA MET A 1 -3.23 40.58 17.47
C MET A 1 -3.51 39.52 18.54
N SER A 2 -4.34 38.53 18.20
CA SER A 2 -4.75 37.45 19.12
C SER A 2 -5.09 36.17 18.37
N ASP A 3 -5.15 36.22 17.03
CA ASP A 3 -5.60 35.11 16.19
C ASP A 3 -4.62 33.93 16.21
N PHE A 4 -3.33 34.20 16.43
CA PHE A 4 -2.30 33.17 16.62
C PHE A 4 -2.60 32.24 17.81
N PHE A 5 -3.31 32.70 18.85
CA PHE A 5 -3.69 31.85 19.99
C PHE A 5 -4.61 30.71 19.60
N TYR A 6 -5.39 30.85 18.52
CA TYR A 6 -6.25 29.79 18.01
C TYR A 6 -5.59 29.03 16.87
N LEU A 7 -4.85 29.74 16.00
CA LEU A 7 -4.22 29.14 14.82
C LEU A 7 -3.07 28.19 15.17
N ILE A 8 -2.28 28.49 16.22
CA ILE A 8 -1.18 27.64 16.68
C ILE A 8 -1.69 26.28 17.18
N PRO A 9 -2.60 26.20 18.17
CA PRO A 9 -3.11 24.91 18.64
C PRO A 9 -3.93 24.19 17.56
N LEU A 10 -4.64 24.92 16.70
CA LEU A 10 -5.38 24.31 15.57
C LEU A 10 -4.42 23.64 14.57
N SER A 11 -3.33 24.32 14.19
CA SER A 11 -2.30 23.79 13.29
C SER A 11 -1.58 22.57 13.89
N LEU A 12 -1.21 22.65 15.17
CA LEU A 12 -0.63 21.51 15.89
C LEU A 12 -1.59 20.33 15.96
N GLY A 13 -2.87 20.58 16.23
CA GLY A 13 -3.92 19.55 16.24
C GLY A 13 -4.07 18.88 14.87
N LEU A 14 -4.15 19.67 13.80
CA LEU A 14 -4.22 19.17 12.42
C LEU A 14 -2.98 18.34 12.06
N GLY A 15 -1.79 18.80 12.45
CA GLY A 15 -0.54 18.07 12.25
C GLY A 15 -0.51 16.74 13.00
N CYS A 16 -0.92 16.73 14.27
CA CYS A 16 -1.02 15.51 15.09
C CYS A 16 -2.03 14.51 14.51
N ILE A 17 -3.21 14.98 14.07
CA ILE A 17 -4.23 14.12 13.44
C ILE A 17 -3.68 13.51 12.16
N GLY A 18 -3.09 14.33 11.28
CA GLY A 18 -2.48 13.84 10.05
C GLY A 18 -1.38 12.80 10.30
N LEU A 19 -0.51 13.05 11.28
CA LEU A 19 0.54 12.12 11.67
C LEU A 19 -0.04 10.81 12.24
N ALA A 20 -1.06 10.89 13.09
CA ALA A 20 -1.70 9.70 13.65
C ALA A 20 -2.37 8.84 12.56
N VAL A 21 -3.07 9.46 11.62
CA VAL A 21 -3.67 8.79 10.46
C VAL A 21 -2.60 8.16 9.58
N PHE A 22 -1.51 8.87 9.31
CA PHE A 22 -0.39 8.37 8.53
C PHE A 22 0.26 7.14 9.18
N LEU A 23 0.57 7.20 10.48
CA LEU A 23 1.14 6.06 11.21
C LEU A 23 0.16 4.88 11.29
N TRP A 24 -1.13 5.15 11.42
CA TRP A 24 -2.17 4.11 11.37
C TRP A 24 -2.21 3.43 10.00
N SER A 25 -2.06 4.19 8.90
CA SER A 25 -1.98 3.65 7.54
C SER A 25 -0.75 2.76 7.34
N LEU A 26 0.40 3.13 7.90
CA LEU A 26 1.61 2.29 7.86
C LEU A 26 1.42 0.97 8.63
N ARG A 27 0.70 0.99 9.75
CA ARG A 27 0.46 -0.19 10.59
C ARG A 27 -0.58 -1.16 10.01
N GLY A 28 -1.31 -0.76 8.96
CA GLY A 28 -2.39 -1.54 8.37
C GLY A 28 -1.96 -2.75 7.52
N GLY A 29 -0.66 -3.08 7.44
CA GLY A 29 -0.16 -4.24 6.68
C GLY A 29 -0.35 -4.15 5.17
N GLN A 30 -0.82 -3.01 4.63
CA GLN A 30 -0.99 -2.81 3.18
C GLN A 30 0.32 -2.78 2.40
N TYR A 31 1.46 -2.67 3.09
CA TYR A 31 2.79 -2.72 2.48
C TYR A 31 3.30 -4.14 2.28
N GLU A 32 2.76 -5.15 2.99
CA GLU A 32 3.14 -6.55 2.81
C GLU A 32 2.74 -7.08 1.41
N ASP A 33 1.62 -6.58 0.85
CA ASP A 33 1.21 -6.91 -0.51
C ASP A 33 2.07 -6.19 -1.56
N LEU A 34 2.51 -4.95 -1.27
CA LEU A 34 3.43 -4.20 -2.13
C LEU A 34 4.83 -4.83 -2.17
N ASP A 35 5.36 -5.32 -1.04
CA ASP A 35 6.60 -6.11 -0.99
C ASP A 35 6.45 -7.41 -1.80
N GLY A 36 5.30 -8.09 -1.71
CA GLY A 36 5.00 -9.26 -2.54
C GLY A 36 4.85 -8.97 -4.04
N ALA A 37 4.38 -7.78 -4.42
CA ALA A 37 4.29 -7.35 -5.82
C ALA A 37 5.65 -6.88 -6.37
N ALA A 38 6.48 -6.23 -5.57
CA ALA A 38 7.84 -5.83 -5.91
C ALA A 38 8.76 -7.05 -6.11
N GLU A 39 8.62 -8.07 -5.25
CA GLU A 39 9.33 -9.35 -5.41
C GLU A 39 9.04 -10.00 -6.76
N ARG A 40 7.78 -9.94 -7.21
CA ARG A 40 7.38 -10.45 -8.52
C ARG A 40 7.95 -9.60 -9.65
N VAL A 41 7.92 -8.26 -9.56
CA VAL A 41 8.38 -7.42 -10.69
C VAL A 41 9.90 -7.52 -10.94
N ILE A 42 10.70 -7.80 -9.91
CA ILE A 42 12.15 -7.95 -10.00
C ILE A 42 12.56 -9.38 -10.34
N THR A 43 11.81 -10.38 -9.87
CA THR A 43 12.14 -11.80 -10.10
C THR A 43 11.53 -12.38 -11.38
N ASP A 44 10.41 -11.82 -11.87
CA ASP A 44 9.67 -12.36 -13.02
C ASP A 44 10.24 -11.92 -14.39
N GLU A 45 11.51 -11.49 -14.43
CA GLU A 45 12.20 -11.07 -15.66
C GLU A 45 12.49 -12.24 -16.63
N ASP A 46 12.19 -13.50 -16.26
CA ASP A 46 12.50 -14.68 -17.10
C ASP A 46 11.45 -15.81 -17.09
N VAL A 47 10.19 -15.56 -16.74
CA VAL A 47 9.13 -16.57 -16.91
C VAL A 47 8.10 -16.08 -17.93
N PRO A 48 8.09 -16.62 -19.16
CA PRO A 48 7.03 -16.36 -20.10
C PRO A 48 5.70 -16.73 -19.44
N ILE A 49 4.72 -15.82 -19.47
CA ILE A 49 3.31 -16.14 -19.16
C ILE A 49 2.83 -17.08 -20.27
N LEU A 50 3.19 -18.36 -20.14
CA LEU A 50 2.69 -19.40 -21.00
C LEU A 50 1.19 -19.50 -20.70
N PRO A 51 0.31 -19.41 -21.71
CA PRO A 51 -1.09 -19.69 -21.52
C PRO A 51 -1.18 -21.05 -20.87
N GLN A 52 -1.77 -21.12 -19.66
CA GLN A 52 -2.05 -22.42 -19.05
C GLN A 52 -2.93 -23.17 -20.03
N ARG A 53 -2.32 -24.13 -20.74
CA ARG A 53 -3.04 -25.07 -21.57
C ARG A 53 -3.90 -25.85 -20.59
N HIS A 54 -5.15 -25.42 -20.48
CA HIS A 54 -6.21 -26.22 -19.90
C HIS A 54 -6.13 -27.55 -20.65
N SER A 55 -5.55 -28.55 -20.00
CA SER A 55 -5.57 -29.92 -20.43
C SER A 55 -7.03 -30.32 -20.35
N ALA A 56 -7.77 -29.95 -21.40
CA ALA A 56 -9.03 -30.54 -21.76
C ALA A 56 -8.77 -32.04 -21.78
N SER A 57 -9.19 -32.65 -20.68
CA SER A 57 -9.15 -34.05 -20.42
C SER A 57 -9.75 -34.74 -21.63
N ARG A 58 -8.86 -35.38 -22.40
CA ARG A 58 -9.15 -36.62 -23.08
C ARG A 58 -9.71 -37.59 -22.02
N GLN A 59 -11.02 -37.58 -21.85
CA GLN A 59 -11.80 -38.64 -21.23
C GLN A 59 -13.09 -38.75 -22.01
N GLY A 60 -13.20 -39.83 -22.80
CA GLY A 60 -14.35 -40.18 -23.64
C GLY A 60 -13.92 -40.55 -25.05
#